data_AF-A0AAN7UJE9-F1
#
_entry.id   AF-A0AAN7UJE9-F1
#
_cell.length_a   1.000
_cell.length_b   1.000
_cell.length_c   1.000
_cell.angle_alpha   90.00
_cell.angle_beta   90.00
_cell.angle_gamma   90.00
#
_symmetry.space_group_name_H-M   'P 1'
#
loop_
_entity.id
_entity.type
_entity.pdbx_description
1 polymer ?
#
loop_
_entity_poly.entity_id
_entity_poly.type
_entity_poly.pdbx_seq_one_letter_code
_entity_poly.pdbx_strand_id
1 'polypeptide(L)'
;MPGAGALERPDRPPFGTIVVIDPTVGARKQCDVVESEDPANPVLPQTLKSQKLTLENFKGPFSTHGISLYTPPSNADVIYIYAINHLPNPRWTLSSKTEEKVASQIELFMHTIGSKTARHLRSIVHPLIRTPNDLLAISEKEFLATNDHYYREGWMRTVEELVRYMSWTDLIHVRFDDQSVDAAVALDIIPTNNGLGWGPDRQVVIGDAAGGNVYFASLPSAENRTMTVSHHIPIDCVVDNANYFADPYAGVDGKDYSGYLMPGLADGTQFVRNYGDPEFKAPISGHVWYLPAIAGKNKDVDGKKLSKLIFKDNGYTIRSVTTAILVAIDPAKNGGKREGWLFVTSVIGAQMLATRIDFDTALV
;
A
#
# COMPACT_ATOMS: atom_id res chain seq x y z
N MET A 1 -4.58 -6.78 -12.96
CA MET A 1 -3.39 -6.35 -12.18
C MET A 1 -2.51 -7.57 -11.92
N PRO A 2 -1.17 -7.44 -11.89
CA PRO A 2 -0.29 -8.58 -11.65
C PRO A 2 -0.31 -8.90 -10.16
N GLY A 3 -1.35 -9.60 -9.70
CA GLY A 3 -1.32 -10.26 -8.39
C GLY A 3 -0.27 -11.38 -8.42
N ALA A 4 -0.67 -12.59 -8.01
CA ALA A 4 0.22 -13.76 -8.02
C ALA A 4 0.92 -14.10 -9.38
N GLY A 5 0.54 -13.47 -10.50
CA GLY A 5 1.18 -13.64 -11.81
C GLY A 5 2.55 -12.98 -11.96
N ALA A 6 2.94 -12.07 -11.05
CA ALA A 6 4.30 -11.51 -11.00
C ALA A 6 5.39 -12.58 -10.70
N LEU A 7 4.96 -13.77 -10.23
CA LEU A 7 5.81 -14.93 -9.92
C LEU A 7 6.23 -15.76 -11.14
N GLU A 8 5.69 -15.52 -12.33
CA GLU A 8 6.01 -16.33 -13.53
C GLU A 8 7.34 -15.93 -14.20
N ARG A 9 8.24 -15.26 -13.46
CA ARG A 9 9.53 -14.76 -13.94
C ARG A 9 10.69 -15.55 -13.30
N PRO A 10 11.03 -16.74 -13.86
CA PRO A 10 12.10 -17.60 -13.35
C PRO A 10 13.50 -16.95 -13.41
N ASP A 11 13.64 -15.82 -14.10
CA ASP A 11 14.87 -15.03 -14.22
C ASP A 11 15.16 -14.16 -12.98
N ARG A 12 14.20 -13.98 -12.07
CA ARG A 12 14.39 -13.18 -10.85
C ARG A 12 14.26 -14.08 -9.62
N PRO A 13 15.34 -14.26 -8.84
CA PRO A 13 15.22 -15.00 -7.60
C PRO A 13 14.31 -14.21 -6.61
N PRO A 14 13.44 -14.91 -5.85
CA PRO A 14 12.43 -14.30 -4.98
C PRO A 14 13.05 -13.67 -3.72
N PHE A 15 13.69 -12.51 -3.88
CA PHE A 15 14.33 -11.76 -2.81
C PHE A 15 13.69 -10.37 -2.63
N GLY A 16 12.47 -10.35 -2.12
CA GLY A 16 11.85 -9.16 -1.55
C GLY A 16 12.68 -8.62 -0.39
N THR A 17 12.43 -7.37 -0.02
CA THR A 17 13.16 -6.69 1.05
C THR A 17 12.24 -5.68 1.71
N ILE A 18 12.37 -5.54 3.03
CA ILE A 18 11.76 -4.44 3.78
C ILE A 18 12.81 -3.34 3.95
N VAL A 19 12.44 -2.11 3.58
CA VAL A 19 13.28 -0.91 3.68
C VAL A 19 12.57 0.11 4.55
N VAL A 20 13.28 0.63 5.55
CA VAL A 20 12.82 1.77 6.36
C VAL A 20 13.45 3.04 5.80
N ILE A 21 12.66 4.09 5.65
CA ILE A 21 13.12 5.41 5.25
C ILE A 21 12.91 6.32 6.44
N ASP A 22 13.97 7.01 6.88
CA ASP A 22 13.86 8.04 7.91
C ASP A 22 13.72 9.43 7.24
N PRO A 23 12.52 10.04 7.29
CA PRO A 23 12.31 11.37 6.73
C PRO A 23 12.81 12.50 7.64
N THR A 24 13.29 12.20 8.87
CA THR A 24 13.48 13.17 9.97
C THR A 24 14.92 13.41 10.43
N VAL A 25 15.95 12.99 9.69
CA VAL A 25 17.33 13.31 10.10
C VAL A 25 17.52 14.83 10.14
N GLY A 26 17.59 15.33 11.38
CA GLY A 26 17.43 16.73 11.79
C GLY A 26 16.85 16.88 13.22
N ALA A 27 16.59 15.80 13.95
CA ALA A 27 16.34 15.86 15.40
C ALA A 27 16.68 14.55 16.14
N ARG A 28 17.96 14.34 16.50
CA ARG A 28 18.39 13.72 17.76
C ARG A 28 19.83 14.18 18.05
N LYS A 29 20.08 14.58 19.30
CA LYS A 29 21.32 15.22 19.80
C LYS A 29 22.57 14.35 19.57
N GLN A 30 23.65 15.06 19.22
CA GLN A 30 25.07 14.80 19.55
C GLN A 30 25.79 13.67 18.79
N CYS A 31 26.35 13.99 17.62
CA CYS A 31 27.79 14.11 17.37
C CYS A 31 28.05 14.45 15.89
N ASP A 32 29.12 15.20 15.68
CA ASP A 32 29.75 15.63 14.43
C ASP A 32 29.11 16.83 13.69
N VAL A 33 29.77 17.96 13.93
CA VAL A 33 29.64 19.24 13.23
C VAL A 33 30.00 19.05 11.76
N VAL A 34 29.07 19.38 10.87
CA VAL A 34 29.40 19.88 9.54
C VAL A 34 28.76 21.25 9.43
N GLU A 35 29.58 22.30 9.45
CA GLU A 35 29.18 23.68 9.27
C GLU A 35 28.53 23.86 7.89
N SER A 36 27.37 24.50 7.82
CA SER A 36 26.79 25.03 6.59
C SER A 36 26.90 26.56 6.58
N GLU A 37 27.50 27.12 5.53
CA GLU A 37 27.90 28.53 5.36
C GLU A 37 26.76 29.53 5.03
N ASP A 38 25.57 29.41 5.63
CA ASP A 38 24.56 30.48 5.55
C ASP A 38 23.91 30.78 6.92
N PRO A 39 24.33 31.88 7.60
CA PRO A 39 23.82 32.22 8.93
C PRO A 39 22.37 32.74 8.94
N ALA A 40 21.72 32.93 7.78
CA ALA A 40 20.34 33.43 7.73
C ALA A 40 19.28 32.32 7.63
N ASN A 41 19.64 31.09 7.21
CA ASN A 41 18.66 30.03 6.99
C ASN A 41 19.30 28.62 7.02
N PRO A 42 19.54 28.01 8.19
CA PRO A 42 20.10 26.66 8.28
C PRO A 42 19.05 25.62 7.87
N VAL A 43 18.97 25.31 6.58
CA VAL A 43 18.24 24.13 6.09
C VAL A 43 19.11 22.92 6.40
N LEU A 44 18.82 22.22 7.50
CA LEU A 44 19.41 20.92 7.78
C LEU A 44 19.14 19.98 6.59
N PRO A 45 20.16 19.36 5.98
CA PRO A 45 19.93 18.43 4.89
C PRO A 45 19.20 17.18 5.41
N GLN A 46 17.91 17.07 5.12
CA GLN A 46 17.13 15.84 5.30
C GLN A 46 17.64 14.81 4.30
N THR A 47 18.35 13.78 4.79
CA THR A 47 19.07 12.86 3.90
C THR A 47 18.21 11.76 3.25
N LEU A 48 16.92 11.63 3.61
CA LEU A 48 16.02 10.54 3.15
C LEU A 48 16.72 9.17 3.16
N LYS A 49 17.46 8.87 4.23
CA LYS A 49 18.28 7.66 4.30
C LYS A 49 17.38 6.45 4.33
N SER A 50 17.59 5.56 3.38
CA SER A 50 16.95 4.25 3.35
C SER A 50 17.83 3.21 4.01
N GLN A 51 17.21 2.29 4.73
CA GLN A 51 17.87 1.20 5.40
C GLN A 51 17.13 -0.10 5.11
N LYS A 52 17.80 -1.01 4.43
CA LYS A 52 17.37 -2.40 4.29
C LYS A 52 17.39 -3.07 5.68
N LEU A 53 16.26 -3.64 6.10
CA LEU A 53 16.19 -4.46 7.30
C LEU A 53 16.73 -5.86 7.03
N THR A 54 17.47 -6.40 8.00
CA THR A 54 17.82 -7.82 8.02
C THR A 54 16.65 -8.61 8.60
N LEU A 55 16.18 -9.63 7.88
CA LEU A 55 15.07 -10.48 8.34
C LEU A 55 15.63 -11.59 9.24
N GLU A 56 15.47 -11.46 10.55
CA GLU A 56 15.89 -12.48 11.51
C GLU A 56 14.87 -13.62 11.59
N ASN A 57 15.34 -14.84 11.82
CA ASN A 57 14.52 -16.07 11.89
C ASN A 57 13.66 -16.37 10.66
N PHE A 58 13.88 -15.66 9.55
CA PHE A 58 13.21 -15.91 8.28
C PHE A 58 14.11 -16.70 7.34
N LYS A 59 13.59 -17.79 6.77
CA LYS A 59 14.32 -18.62 5.81
C LYS A 59 13.44 -18.88 4.59
N GLY A 60 14.05 -18.81 3.41
CA GLY A 60 13.40 -19.14 2.16
C GLY A 60 13.07 -17.91 1.31
N PRO A 61 12.33 -18.13 0.21
CA PRO A 61 11.88 -17.07 -0.69
C PRO A 61 10.99 -16.04 0.02
N PHE A 62 11.17 -14.78 -0.34
CA PHE A 62 10.30 -13.68 0.09
C PHE A 62 9.80 -12.92 -1.13
N SER A 63 8.79 -13.44 -1.81
CA SER A 63 8.17 -12.74 -2.92
C SER A 63 7.03 -11.86 -2.41
N THR A 64 7.42 -10.71 -1.87
CA THR A 64 6.51 -9.81 -1.17
C THR A 64 5.58 -9.04 -2.10
N HIS A 65 4.38 -8.73 -1.62
CA HIS A 65 3.38 -7.88 -2.30
C HIS A 65 2.93 -6.77 -1.34
N GLY A 66 1.63 -6.66 -1.01
CA GLY A 66 1.12 -5.71 -0.03
C GLY A 66 1.72 -5.87 1.38
N ILE A 67 1.79 -4.75 2.10
CA ILE A 67 2.42 -4.62 3.41
C ILE A 67 1.59 -3.69 4.29
N SER A 68 1.40 -4.06 5.57
CA SER A 68 0.73 -3.22 6.55
C SER A 68 1.47 -3.21 7.87
N LEU A 69 1.31 -2.11 8.60
CA LEU A 69 1.99 -1.85 9.86
C LEU A 69 0.97 -1.73 10.99
N TYR A 70 1.33 -2.25 12.15
CA TYR A 70 0.59 -2.02 13.39
C TYR A 70 1.55 -1.65 14.52
N THR A 71 1.30 -0.52 15.18
CA THR A 71 2.04 -0.08 16.36
C THR A 71 1.12 -0.20 17.58
N PRO A 72 1.44 -1.06 18.57
CA PRO A 72 0.64 -1.18 19.78
C PRO A 72 0.60 0.14 20.55
N PRO A 73 -0.58 0.60 21.02
CA PRO A 73 -0.67 1.80 21.84
C PRO A 73 0.14 1.72 23.14
N SER A 74 0.40 0.50 23.63
CA SER A 74 1.20 0.24 24.82
C SER A 74 2.71 0.40 24.60
N ASN A 75 3.19 0.38 23.36
CA ASN A 75 4.60 0.51 23.03
C ASN A 75 4.82 1.09 21.62
N ALA A 76 5.03 2.40 21.55
CA ALA A 76 5.24 3.13 20.31
C ALA A 76 6.54 2.78 19.56
N ASP A 77 7.52 2.15 20.25
CA ASP A 77 8.80 1.77 19.63
C ASP A 77 8.71 0.42 18.89
N VAL A 78 7.62 -0.32 19.04
CA VAL A 78 7.43 -1.63 18.41
C VAL A 78 6.46 -1.53 17.24
N ILE A 79 6.86 -2.06 16.10
CA ILE A 79 6.08 -2.12 14.87
C ILE A 79 5.93 -3.59 14.48
N TYR A 80 4.69 -4.05 14.39
CA TYR A 80 4.34 -5.30 13.73
C TYR A 80 4.22 -5.04 12.23
N ILE A 81 4.92 -5.84 11.44
CA ILE A 81 4.93 -5.75 9.98
C ILE A 81 4.29 -7.00 9.44
N TYR A 82 3.16 -6.83 8.76
CA TYR A 82 2.47 -7.87 8.04
C TYR A 82 2.82 -7.73 6.56
N ALA A 83 3.34 -8.78 5.94
CA ALA A 83 3.71 -8.77 4.53
C ALA A 83 3.10 -9.97 3.81
N ILE A 84 2.43 -9.74 2.69
CA ILE A 84 2.02 -10.82 1.79
C ILE A 84 3.27 -11.44 1.20
N ASN A 85 3.34 -12.77 1.17
CA ASN A 85 4.41 -13.53 0.53
C ASN A 85 3.80 -14.59 -0.39
N HIS A 86 4.05 -14.46 -1.70
CA HIS A 86 3.56 -15.41 -2.69
C HIS A 86 4.62 -16.48 -2.96
N LEU A 87 4.46 -17.66 -2.35
CA LEU A 87 5.45 -18.73 -2.48
C LEU A 87 5.13 -19.67 -3.65
N PRO A 88 6.14 -20.20 -4.35
CA PRO A 88 5.94 -21.38 -5.20
C PRO A 88 5.36 -22.52 -4.36
N ASN A 89 4.33 -23.20 -4.86
CA ASN A 89 3.77 -24.36 -4.17
C ASN A 89 4.62 -25.60 -4.50
N PRO A 90 5.29 -26.22 -3.49
CA PRO A 90 6.15 -27.38 -3.73
C PRO A 90 5.38 -28.62 -4.19
N ARG A 91 4.04 -28.66 -4.01
CA ARG A 91 3.18 -29.76 -4.49
C ARG A 91 2.77 -29.59 -5.95
N TRP A 92 2.99 -28.42 -6.54
CA TRP A 92 2.71 -28.19 -7.94
C TRP A 92 3.78 -28.81 -8.83
N THR A 93 3.36 -29.50 -9.89
CA THR A 93 4.25 -30.03 -10.92
C THR A 93 3.66 -29.84 -12.31
N LEU A 94 4.52 -29.77 -13.34
CA LEU A 94 4.07 -29.71 -14.74
C LEU A 94 3.19 -30.90 -15.14
N SER A 95 3.41 -32.07 -14.52
CA SER A 95 2.69 -33.33 -14.77
C SER A 95 1.38 -33.47 -13.99
N SER A 96 1.18 -32.73 -12.90
CA SER A 96 -0.03 -32.78 -12.08
C SER A 96 -0.48 -31.37 -11.70
N LYS A 97 -1.42 -30.84 -12.49
CA LYS A 97 -2.02 -29.51 -12.32
C LYS A 97 -3.21 -29.50 -11.35
N THR A 98 -3.29 -30.47 -10.45
CA THR A 98 -4.35 -30.57 -9.43
C THR A 98 -4.12 -29.63 -8.25
N GLU A 99 -2.87 -29.23 -8.05
CA GLU A 99 -2.45 -28.25 -7.06
C GLU A 99 -2.28 -26.89 -7.70
N GLU A 100 -2.36 -25.83 -6.91
CA GLU A 100 -2.13 -24.46 -7.35
C GLU A 100 -0.64 -24.17 -7.48
N LYS A 101 -0.22 -23.37 -8.47
CA LYS A 101 1.20 -22.97 -8.63
C LYS A 101 1.77 -22.19 -7.44
N VAL A 102 0.91 -21.44 -6.76
CA VAL A 102 1.30 -20.45 -5.75
C VAL A 102 0.60 -20.76 -4.42
N ALA A 103 1.39 -20.85 -3.36
CA ALA A 103 0.96 -20.97 -1.98
C ALA A 103 1.16 -19.62 -1.28
N SER A 104 0.21 -18.70 -1.49
CA SER A 104 0.24 -17.38 -0.85
C SER A 104 0.03 -17.49 0.67
N GLN A 105 0.77 -16.67 1.42
CA GLN A 105 0.66 -16.58 2.87
C GLN A 105 0.98 -15.18 3.37
N ILE A 106 0.74 -14.89 4.66
CA ILE A 106 1.13 -13.63 5.30
C ILE A 106 2.27 -13.90 6.27
N GLU A 107 3.34 -13.12 6.16
CA GLU A 107 4.46 -13.15 7.08
C GLU A 107 4.32 -12.04 8.12
N LEU A 108 4.40 -12.40 9.40
CA LEU A 108 4.40 -11.44 10.49
C LEU A 108 5.81 -11.27 11.04
N PHE A 109 6.29 -10.04 11.03
CA PHE A 109 7.55 -9.63 11.65
C PHE A 109 7.30 -8.62 12.77
N MET A 110 8.29 -8.50 13.65
CA MET A 110 8.37 -7.45 14.66
C MET A 110 9.65 -6.64 14.43
N HIS A 111 9.51 -5.33 14.38
CA HIS A 111 10.60 -4.38 14.26
C HIS A 111 10.58 -3.42 15.45
N THR A 112 11.76 -3.08 15.97
CA THR A 112 11.91 -2.01 16.96
C THR A 112 12.53 -0.80 16.28
N ILE A 113 11.92 0.38 16.44
CA ILE A 113 12.38 1.62 15.81
C ILE A 113 13.87 1.87 16.12
N GLY A 114 14.66 2.16 15.09
CA GLY A 114 16.10 2.38 15.18
C GLY A 114 16.96 1.11 15.16
N SER A 115 16.36 -0.08 15.24
CA SER A 115 17.08 -1.34 15.01
C SER A 115 17.37 -1.56 13.52
N LYS A 116 18.26 -2.50 13.20
CA LYS A 116 18.58 -2.86 11.80
C LYS A 116 17.85 -4.09 11.30
N THR A 117 16.94 -4.63 12.09
CA THR A 117 16.38 -5.97 11.88
C THR A 117 14.87 -5.98 12.02
N ALA A 118 14.24 -6.94 11.34
CA ALA A 118 12.85 -7.30 11.53
C ALA A 118 12.82 -8.80 11.86
N ARG A 119 12.37 -9.14 13.06
CA ARG A 119 12.34 -10.51 13.55
C ARG A 119 11.06 -11.19 13.11
N HIS A 120 11.17 -12.24 12.32
CA HIS A 120 10.02 -13.07 11.93
C HIS A 120 9.41 -13.70 13.17
N LEU A 121 8.09 -13.59 13.29
CA LEU A 121 7.30 -14.16 14.36
C LEU A 121 6.61 -15.43 13.89
N ARG A 122 5.94 -15.39 12.73
CA ARG A 122 5.26 -16.55 12.14
C ARG A 122 4.85 -16.30 10.69
N SER A 123 4.55 -17.39 10.01
CA SER A 123 3.76 -17.41 8.77
C SER A 123 2.30 -17.75 9.09
N ILE A 124 1.37 -17.07 8.44
CA ILE A 124 -0.08 -17.19 8.62
C ILE A 124 -0.67 -17.71 7.31
N VAL A 125 -1.27 -18.89 7.38
CA VAL A 125 -1.82 -19.61 6.23
C VAL A 125 -3.27 -19.98 6.54
N HIS A 126 -4.16 -19.76 5.57
CA HIS A 126 -5.56 -20.15 5.68
C HIS A 126 -6.14 -20.36 4.27
N PRO A 127 -7.08 -21.31 4.04
CA PRO A 127 -7.67 -21.55 2.72
C PRO A 127 -8.33 -20.33 2.07
N LEU A 128 -8.79 -19.37 2.88
CA LEU A 128 -9.36 -18.10 2.37
C LEU A 128 -8.29 -17.08 1.94
N ILE A 129 -7.01 -17.26 2.28
CA ILE A 129 -5.90 -16.43 1.76
C ILE A 129 -5.50 -17.02 0.40
N ARG A 130 -6.24 -16.67 -0.66
CA ARG A 130 -6.13 -17.31 -1.98
C ARG A 130 -5.13 -16.57 -2.89
N THR A 131 -5.37 -15.28 -3.04
CA THR A 131 -4.73 -14.35 -3.99
C THR A 131 -4.57 -12.99 -3.30
N PRO A 132 -3.94 -12.95 -2.11
CA PRO A 132 -3.92 -11.73 -1.33
C PRO A 132 -3.21 -10.62 -2.10
N ASN A 133 -3.82 -9.44 -2.20
CA ASN A 133 -3.26 -8.29 -2.91
C ASN A 133 -2.69 -7.27 -1.93
N ASP A 134 -3.53 -6.83 -0.99
CA ASP A 134 -3.13 -5.95 0.09
C ASP A 134 -3.80 -6.35 1.42
N LEU A 135 -3.37 -5.75 2.51
CA LEU A 135 -3.83 -6.08 3.85
C LEU A 135 -3.87 -4.86 4.78
N LEU A 136 -4.73 -4.92 5.78
CA LEU A 136 -4.87 -3.87 6.80
C LEU A 136 -4.72 -4.46 8.19
N ALA A 137 -3.60 -4.16 8.85
CA ALA A 137 -3.35 -4.64 10.21
C ALA A 137 -4.25 -3.89 11.21
N ILE A 138 -5.02 -4.66 12.01
CA ILE A 138 -5.96 -4.13 13.02
C ILE A 138 -5.35 -4.20 14.43
N SER A 139 -4.64 -5.30 14.72
CA SER A 139 -3.91 -5.55 15.96
C SER A 139 -2.77 -6.52 15.72
N GLU A 140 -2.04 -6.91 16.78
CA GLU A 140 -0.98 -7.94 16.73
C GLU A 140 -1.49 -9.32 16.28
N LYS A 141 -2.81 -9.52 16.26
CA LYS A 141 -3.46 -10.82 16.04
C LYS A 141 -4.65 -10.76 15.09
N GLU A 142 -4.84 -9.63 14.40
CA GLU A 142 -6.03 -9.38 13.58
C GLU A 142 -5.69 -8.50 12.38
N PHE A 143 -6.16 -8.89 11.20
CA PHE A 143 -6.02 -8.10 9.98
C PHE A 143 -7.15 -8.35 8.99
N LEU A 144 -7.30 -7.45 8.04
CA LEU A 144 -8.07 -7.65 6.81
C LEU A 144 -7.13 -7.96 5.65
N ALA A 145 -7.56 -8.74 4.68
CA ALA A 145 -6.84 -8.93 3.42
C ALA A 145 -7.79 -8.98 2.23
N THR A 146 -7.39 -8.41 1.11
CA THR A 146 -8.12 -8.52 -0.16
C THR A 146 -7.60 -9.70 -0.94
N ASN A 147 -8.49 -10.52 -1.51
CA ASN A 147 -8.15 -11.46 -2.56
C ASN A 147 -8.56 -10.86 -3.89
N ASP A 148 -7.60 -10.50 -4.75
CA ASP A 148 -7.87 -9.73 -5.97
C ASP A 148 -8.38 -10.56 -7.16
N HIS A 149 -8.43 -11.88 -7.03
CA HIS A 149 -8.91 -12.81 -8.05
C HIS A 149 -9.49 -14.07 -7.39
N TYR A 150 -10.40 -14.77 -8.06
CA TYR A 150 -10.75 -16.14 -7.66
C TYR A 150 -9.82 -17.14 -8.36
N TYR A 151 -9.60 -16.98 -9.67
CA TYR A 151 -8.68 -17.77 -10.46
C TYR A 151 -7.25 -17.22 -10.37
N ARG A 152 -6.31 -18.08 -9.97
CA ARG A 152 -4.89 -17.69 -9.83
C ARG A 152 -4.19 -17.46 -11.17
N GLU A 153 -4.64 -18.11 -12.23
CA GLU A 153 -4.04 -18.06 -13.56
C GLU A 153 -5.02 -18.43 -14.69
N GLY A 154 -4.55 -18.35 -15.93
CA GLY A 154 -5.27 -18.82 -17.10
C GLY A 154 -6.38 -17.89 -17.60
N TRP A 155 -7.10 -18.34 -18.63
CA TRP A 155 -8.09 -17.53 -19.34
C TRP A 155 -9.24 -17.04 -18.44
N MET A 156 -9.63 -17.84 -17.44
CA MET A 156 -10.68 -17.46 -16.50
C MET A 156 -10.29 -16.22 -15.67
N ARG A 157 -9.01 -16.07 -15.32
CA ARG A 157 -8.51 -14.87 -14.65
C ARG A 157 -8.71 -13.62 -15.50
N THR A 158 -8.46 -13.71 -16.81
CA THR A 158 -8.74 -12.59 -17.75
C THR A 158 -10.24 -12.30 -17.86
N VAL A 159 -11.09 -13.34 -17.78
CA VAL A 159 -12.55 -13.16 -17.76
C VAL A 159 -12.99 -12.39 -16.51
N GLU A 160 -12.43 -12.66 -15.33
CA GLU A 160 -12.73 -11.88 -14.11
C GLU A 160 -12.48 -10.38 -14.31
N GLU A 161 -11.34 -10.02 -14.90
CA GLU A 161 -10.97 -8.62 -15.13
C GLU A 161 -11.92 -7.90 -16.12
N LEU A 162 -12.46 -8.63 -17.11
CA LEU A 162 -13.35 -8.07 -18.13
C LEU A 162 -14.83 -8.07 -17.70
N VAL A 163 -15.26 -9.08 -16.95
CA VAL A 163 -16.66 -9.35 -16.60
C VAL A 163 -16.96 -8.83 -15.20
N ARG A 164 -16.81 -7.52 -15.03
CA ARG A 164 -16.87 -6.81 -13.74
C ARG A 164 -18.26 -6.69 -13.10
N TYR A 165 -19.32 -7.14 -13.78
CA TYR A 165 -20.67 -7.18 -13.17
C TYR A 165 -20.85 -8.36 -12.21
N MET A 166 -19.92 -9.32 -12.20
CA MET A 166 -19.82 -10.38 -11.19
C MET A 166 -18.66 -10.05 -10.26
N SER A 167 -18.89 -10.12 -8.95
CA SER A 167 -17.82 -9.97 -7.97
C SER A 167 -17.22 -11.34 -7.67
N TRP A 168 -16.01 -11.57 -8.18
CA TRP A 168 -15.23 -12.80 -7.96
C TRP A 168 -14.26 -12.65 -6.80
N THR A 169 -13.98 -11.39 -6.41
CA THR A 169 -12.98 -11.02 -5.42
C THR A 169 -13.63 -10.83 -4.06
N ASP A 170 -12.86 -11.04 -2.99
CA ASP A 170 -13.37 -10.88 -1.63
C ASP A 170 -12.37 -10.16 -0.72
N LEU A 171 -12.88 -9.65 0.38
CA LEU A 171 -12.13 -9.11 1.50
C LEU A 171 -12.39 -10.03 2.68
N ILE A 172 -11.33 -10.59 3.23
CA ILE A 172 -11.39 -11.52 4.36
C ILE A 172 -10.94 -10.82 5.64
N HIS A 173 -11.57 -11.21 6.74
CA HIS A 173 -11.18 -10.83 8.09
C HIS A 173 -10.53 -12.02 8.76
N VAL A 174 -9.29 -11.83 9.23
CA VAL A 174 -8.46 -12.89 9.81
C VAL A 174 -8.15 -12.54 11.27
N ARG A 175 -8.37 -13.52 12.15
CA ARG A 175 -7.95 -13.52 13.55
C ARG A 175 -7.10 -14.75 13.82
N PHE A 176 -6.07 -14.61 14.65
CA PHE A 176 -5.23 -15.76 14.97
C PHE A 176 -4.67 -15.68 16.39
N ASP A 177 -4.33 -16.85 16.92
CA ASP A 177 -3.57 -17.00 18.15
C ASP A 177 -2.45 -18.03 17.93
N ASP A 178 -1.74 -18.41 18.99
CA ASP A 178 -0.56 -19.28 18.88
C ASP A 178 -0.93 -20.68 18.36
N GLN A 179 -2.20 -21.07 18.39
CA GLN A 179 -2.70 -22.41 18.08
C GLN A 179 -3.48 -22.47 16.76
N SER A 180 -4.19 -21.39 16.40
CA SER A 180 -5.17 -21.40 15.31
C SER A 180 -5.19 -20.10 14.50
N VAL A 181 -5.59 -20.23 13.23
CA VAL A 181 -5.90 -19.12 12.34
C VAL A 181 -7.34 -19.31 11.91
N ASP A 182 -8.15 -18.28 12.13
CA ASP A 182 -9.56 -18.25 11.77
C ASP A 182 -9.80 -17.09 10.81
N ALA A 183 -10.54 -17.33 9.74
CA ALA A 183 -10.86 -16.31 8.76
C ALA A 183 -12.29 -16.46 8.24
N ALA A 184 -12.91 -15.32 7.92
CA ALA A 184 -14.22 -15.26 7.29
C ALA A 184 -14.23 -14.20 6.18
N VAL A 185 -15.10 -14.37 5.18
CA VAL A 185 -15.39 -13.33 4.19
C VAL A 185 -16.14 -12.20 4.89
N ALA A 186 -15.61 -10.98 4.77
CA ALA A 186 -16.16 -9.78 5.37
C ALA A 186 -16.90 -8.92 4.34
N LEU A 187 -16.46 -8.94 3.07
CA LEU A 187 -17.07 -8.22 1.95
C LEU A 187 -16.75 -8.96 0.64
N ASP A 188 -17.71 -9.07 -0.28
CA ASP A 188 -17.54 -9.76 -1.57
C ASP A 188 -18.26 -9.04 -2.73
N ILE A 189 -18.51 -7.74 -2.59
CA ILE A 189 -19.29 -6.95 -3.56
C ILE A 189 -18.44 -6.06 -4.49
N ILE A 190 -17.13 -5.98 -4.25
CA ILE A 190 -16.20 -5.16 -5.02
C ILE A 190 -15.58 -6.05 -6.11
N PRO A 191 -15.72 -5.75 -7.41
CA PRO A 191 -15.30 -6.68 -8.48
C PRO A 191 -13.80 -6.81 -8.68
N THR A 192 -13.02 -5.75 -8.44
CA THR A 192 -11.55 -5.78 -8.56
C THR A 192 -10.89 -5.26 -7.30
N ASN A 193 -11.16 -5.95 -6.19
CA ASN A 193 -10.65 -5.62 -4.87
C ASN A 193 -9.12 -5.61 -4.84
N ASN A 194 -8.53 -4.53 -4.37
CA ASN A 194 -7.10 -4.27 -4.51
C ASN A 194 -6.52 -3.73 -3.20
N GLY A 195 -6.04 -2.49 -3.18
CA GLY A 195 -5.46 -1.85 -2.01
C GLY A 195 -6.40 -1.70 -0.81
N LEU A 196 -5.80 -1.75 0.39
CA LEU A 196 -6.47 -1.43 1.66
C LEU A 196 -5.73 -0.33 2.40
N GLY A 197 -6.49 0.64 2.91
CA GLY A 197 -5.94 1.74 3.70
C GLY A 197 -6.78 2.05 4.93
N TRP A 198 -6.16 2.68 5.91
CA TRP A 198 -6.88 3.36 6.98
C TRP A 198 -7.38 4.72 6.49
N GLY A 199 -8.58 5.08 6.91
CA GLY A 199 -9.06 6.46 6.98
C GLY A 199 -9.14 6.93 8.44
N PRO A 200 -9.58 8.18 8.68
CA PRO A 200 -9.81 8.67 10.02
C PRO A 200 -10.90 7.84 10.73
N ASP A 201 -10.91 7.88 12.07
CA ASP A 201 -11.97 7.28 12.89
C ASP A 201 -12.17 5.76 12.64
N ARG A 202 -11.08 5.03 12.35
CA ARG A 202 -11.07 3.59 12.02
C ARG A 202 -11.88 3.23 10.77
N GLN A 203 -12.08 4.18 9.86
CA GLN A 203 -12.63 3.91 8.55
C GLN A 203 -11.66 3.02 7.74
N VAL A 204 -12.21 2.09 6.97
CA VAL A 204 -11.46 1.29 6.00
C VAL A 204 -11.67 1.87 4.61
N VAL A 205 -10.58 2.05 3.89
CA VAL A 205 -10.55 2.52 2.50
C VAL A 205 -10.17 1.34 1.62
N ILE A 206 -10.92 1.11 0.56
CA ILE A 206 -10.75 -0.06 -0.31
C ILE A 206 -10.65 0.41 -1.76
N GLY A 207 -9.57 0.03 -2.45
CA GLY A 207 -9.36 0.29 -3.86
C GLY A 207 -10.08 -0.74 -4.75
N ASP A 208 -10.80 -0.26 -5.76
CA ASP A 208 -11.37 -1.06 -6.84
C ASP A 208 -10.63 -0.76 -8.13
N ALA A 209 -9.63 -1.59 -8.43
CA ALA A 209 -8.59 -1.30 -9.40
C ALA A 209 -9.12 -1.00 -10.80
N ALA A 210 -9.68 -2.00 -11.48
CA ALA A 210 -10.25 -1.78 -12.81
C ALA A 210 -11.55 -0.96 -12.75
N GLY A 211 -12.21 -0.97 -11.59
CA GLY A 211 -13.31 -0.08 -11.20
C GLY A 211 -13.07 1.39 -11.44
N GLY A 212 -11.90 1.85 -11.03
CA GLY A 212 -11.63 3.27 -10.82
C GLY A 212 -12.48 3.82 -9.69
N ASN A 213 -12.65 3.06 -8.59
CA ASN A 213 -13.40 3.53 -7.42
C ASN A 213 -12.58 3.38 -6.13
N VAL A 214 -12.91 4.24 -5.17
CA VAL A 214 -12.49 4.11 -3.78
C VAL A 214 -13.74 3.92 -2.94
N TYR A 215 -13.81 2.81 -2.22
CA TYR A 215 -14.90 2.49 -1.31
C TYR A 215 -14.52 2.85 0.12
N PHE A 216 -15.51 3.35 0.86
CA PHE A 216 -15.38 3.64 2.29
C PHE A 216 -16.25 2.67 3.07
N ALA A 217 -15.68 2.03 4.08
CA ALA A 217 -16.35 1.04 4.90
C ALA A 217 -16.01 1.21 6.38
N SER A 218 -16.85 0.63 7.23
CA SER A 218 -16.54 0.50 8.66
C SER A 218 -15.92 -0.87 8.94
N LEU A 219 -15.07 -0.93 9.95
CA LEU A 219 -14.55 -2.21 10.44
C LEU A 219 -15.69 -3.15 10.87
N PRO A 220 -15.47 -4.47 10.76
CA PRO A 220 -16.36 -5.44 11.39
C PRO A 220 -16.41 -5.27 12.91
N SER A 221 -17.52 -5.69 13.52
CA SER A 221 -17.63 -5.74 14.98
C SER A 221 -16.97 -7.01 15.55
N ALA A 222 -16.88 -7.12 16.87
CA ALA A 222 -16.36 -8.33 17.51
C ALA A 222 -17.21 -9.58 17.18
N GLU A 223 -18.53 -9.38 17.08
CA GLU A 223 -19.55 -10.41 16.92
C GLU A 223 -19.93 -10.66 15.44
N ASN A 224 -19.90 -9.61 14.62
CA ASN A 224 -20.27 -9.67 13.21
C ASN A 224 -19.08 -9.28 12.33
N ARG A 225 -18.62 -10.25 11.52
CA ARG A 225 -17.48 -10.08 10.61
C ARG A 225 -17.83 -9.41 9.28
N THR A 226 -19.11 -9.20 9.00
CA THR A 226 -19.55 -8.51 7.78
C THR A 226 -19.22 -7.02 7.87
N MET A 227 -18.56 -6.50 6.84
CA MET A 227 -18.31 -5.07 6.68
C MET A 227 -19.46 -4.42 5.92
N THR A 228 -19.74 -3.16 6.28
CA THR A 228 -20.71 -2.34 5.55
C THR A 228 -19.99 -1.22 4.84
N VAL A 229 -20.17 -1.16 3.52
CA VAL A 229 -19.75 -0.04 2.68
C VAL A 229 -20.73 1.12 2.89
N SER A 230 -20.22 2.31 3.20
CA SER A 230 -21.04 3.51 3.32
C SER A 230 -21.34 4.12 1.95
N HIS A 231 -20.31 4.25 1.11
CA HIS A 231 -20.36 4.82 -0.24
C HIS A 231 -19.05 4.56 -0.96
N HIS A 232 -18.99 4.95 -2.24
CA HIS A 232 -17.76 4.97 -3.03
C HIS A 232 -17.65 6.27 -3.81
N ILE A 233 -16.43 6.62 -4.19
CA ILE A 233 -16.13 7.75 -5.05
C ILE A 233 -15.38 7.25 -6.29
N PRO A 234 -15.83 7.61 -7.51
CA PRO A 234 -15.09 7.30 -8.72
C PRO A 234 -13.84 8.19 -8.85
N ILE A 235 -12.74 7.60 -9.29
CA ILE A 235 -11.44 8.22 -9.55
C ILE A 235 -11.01 7.88 -10.97
N ASP A 236 -10.44 8.86 -11.67
CA ASP A 236 -9.97 8.70 -13.04
C ASP A 236 -8.56 8.06 -13.09
N CYS A 237 -8.47 6.83 -12.58
CA CYS A 237 -7.30 5.96 -12.70
C CYS A 237 -7.66 4.50 -12.40
N VAL A 238 -6.74 3.58 -12.68
CA VAL A 238 -6.76 2.24 -12.09
C VAL A 238 -6.29 2.36 -10.64
N VAL A 239 -7.22 2.42 -9.69
CA VAL A 239 -6.91 2.70 -8.26
C VAL A 239 -6.21 1.51 -7.62
N ASP A 240 -4.97 1.70 -7.20
CA ASP A 240 -4.13 0.65 -6.62
C ASP A 240 -4.16 0.75 -5.08
N ASN A 241 -3.02 0.92 -4.40
CA ASN A 241 -2.92 0.96 -2.94
C ASN A 241 -3.25 2.33 -2.33
N ALA A 242 -4.52 2.50 -1.99
CA ALA A 242 -5.07 3.67 -1.32
C ALA A 242 -4.47 3.96 0.06
N ASN A 243 -4.14 5.22 0.36
CA ASN A 243 -3.59 5.63 1.66
C ASN A 243 -4.27 6.90 2.17
N TYR A 244 -4.21 7.16 3.47
CA TYR A 244 -4.67 8.41 4.08
C TYR A 244 -3.50 9.19 4.67
N PHE A 245 -3.42 10.46 4.30
CA PHE A 245 -2.54 11.43 4.91
C PHE A 245 -3.33 12.19 5.99
N ALA A 246 -2.89 12.06 7.24
CA ALA A 246 -3.33 12.91 8.34
C ALA A 246 -2.32 14.05 8.48
N ASP A 247 -2.78 15.29 8.29
CA ASP A 247 -1.94 16.47 8.38
C ASP A 247 -1.59 16.77 9.85
N PRO A 248 -0.32 16.56 10.28
CA PRO A 248 0.06 16.75 11.68
C PRO A 248 0.08 18.23 12.09
N TYR A 249 -0.02 19.15 11.13
CA TYR A 249 -0.05 20.59 11.36
C TYR A 249 -1.41 21.21 11.02
N ALA A 250 -2.47 20.39 10.95
CA ALA A 250 -3.82 20.87 10.74
C ALA A 250 -4.18 21.96 11.77
N GLY A 251 -4.73 23.07 11.28
CA GLY A 251 -5.15 24.21 12.09
C GLY A 251 -4.06 25.23 12.40
N VAL A 252 -2.76 24.96 12.15
CA VAL A 252 -1.66 25.92 12.42
C VAL A 252 -1.84 27.25 11.69
N ASP A 253 -2.41 27.22 10.49
CA ASP A 253 -2.76 28.38 9.65
C ASP A 253 -4.27 28.45 9.35
N GLY A 254 -5.09 27.73 10.14
CA GLY A 254 -6.52 27.59 9.91
C GLY A 254 -6.92 26.62 8.79
N LYS A 255 -5.99 25.86 8.20
CA LYS A 255 -6.27 24.85 7.17
C LYS A 255 -5.94 23.44 7.63
N ASP A 256 -6.63 22.47 7.05
CA ASP A 256 -6.41 21.04 7.26
C ASP A 256 -6.30 20.39 5.87
N TYR A 257 -5.12 19.83 5.57
CA TYR A 257 -4.84 19.16 4.30
C TYR A 257 -4.93 17.64 4.38
N SER A 258 -5.58 17.12 5.43
CA SER A 258 -5.78 15.69 5.56
C SER A 258 -6.66 15.15 4.42
N GLY A 259 -6.30 14.00 3.88
CA GLY A 259 -7.03 13.42 2.77
C GLY A 259 -6.45 12.10 2.28
N TYR A 260 -7.13 11.50 1.31
CA TYR A 260 -6.80 10.22 0.73
C TYR A 260 -5.91 10.41 -0.50
N LEU A 261 -4.90 9.56 -0.62
CA LEU A 261 -4.02 9.43 -1.76
C LEU A 261 -4.43 8.19 -2.55
N MET A 262 -4.78 8.39 -3.82
CA MET A 262 -5.24 7.36 -4.74
C MET A 262 -4.21 7.19 -5.86
N PRO A 263 -3.12 6.45 -5.60
CA PRO A 263 -2.14 6.10 -6.59
C PRO A 263 -2.72 5.09 -7.59
N GLY A 264 -2.22 5.12 -8.82
CA GLY A 264 -2.68 4.17 -9.81
C GLY A 264 -2.14 4.40 -11.21
N LEU A 265 -2.53 3.50 -12.11
CA LEU A 265 -2.20 3.60 -13.53
C LEU A 265 -3.10 4.62 -14.21
N ALA A 266 -2.52 5.46 -15.06
CA ALA A 266 -3.30 6.38 -15.88
C ALA A 266 -3.95 5.67 -17.09
N ASP A 267 -3.33 4.59 -17.56
CA ASP A 267 -3.83 3.79 -18.68
C ASP A 267 -3.58 2.29 -18.41
N GLY A 268 -4.64 1.57 -18.06
CA GLY A 268 -4.57 0.12 -17.84
C GLY A 268 -4.22 -0.67 -19.11
N THR A 269 -4.53 -0.16 -20.30
CA THR A 269 -4.19 -0.82 -21.56
C THR A 269 -2.70 -0.75 -21.84
N GLN A 270 -2.06 0.38 -21.49
CA GLN A 270 -0.61 0.53 -21.55
C GLN A 270 0.08 -0.46 -20.63
N PHE A 271 -0.47 -0.66 -19.42
CA PHE A 271 0.04 -1.67 -18.50
C PHE A 271 0.00 -3.08 -19.11
N VAL A 272 -1.15 -3.51 -19.64
CA VAL A 272 -1.28 -4.85 -20.27
C VAL A 272 -0.28 -5.04 -21.42
N ARG A 273 -0.07 -4.01 -22.25
CA ARG A 273 0.86 -4.07 -23.39
C ARG A 273 2.32 -4.10 -22.96
N ASN A 274 2.68 -3.35 -21.92
CA ASN A 274 4.08 -3.02 -21.61
C ASN A 274 4.62 -3.72 -20.36
N TYR A 275 3.77 -4.39 -19.56
CA TYR A 275 4.20 -5.09 -18.33
C TYR A 275 5.21 -6.20 -18.62
N GLY A 276 4.99 -6.96 -19.69
CA GLY A 276 5.85 -8.06 -20.13
C GLY A 276 7.14 -7.63 -20.81
N ASP A 277 7.42 -6.33 -20.95
CA ASP A 277 8.64 -5.84 -21.59
C ASP A 277 9.89 -6.38 -20.85
N PRO A 278 10.71 -7.21 -21.51
CA PRO A 278 11.89 -7.83 -20.88
C PRO A 278 12.97 -6.81 -20.55
N GLU A 279 13.01 -5.65 -21.25
CA GLU A 279 13.99 -4.60 -20.99
C GLU A 279 13.54 -3.64 -19.88
N PHE A 280 12.27 -3.68 -19.48
CA PHE A 280 11.68 -2.77 -18.50
C PHE A 280 11.78 -1.28 -18.87
N LYS A 281 11.75 -0.95 -20.16
CA LYS A 281 11.87 0.42 -20.68
C LYS A 281 10.55 0.98 -21.20
N ALA A 282 9.63 0.13 -21.67
CA ALA A 282 8.37 0.57 -22.25
C ALA A 282 7.55 1.35 -21.20
N PRO A 283 7.12 2.59 -21.47
CA PRO A 283 6.52 3.43 -20.45
C PRO A 283 5.19 2.87 -19.96
N ILE A 284 4.94 2.99 -18.66
CA ILE A 284 3.64 2.73 -18.03
C ILE A 284 3.33 3.93 -17.15
N SER A 285 2.45 4.78 -17.62
CA SER A 285 2.05 6.03 -16.99
C SER A 285 1.27 5.80 -15.71
N GLY A 286 1.52 6.67 -14.74
CA GLY A 286 0.96 6.55 -13.41
C GLY A 286 0.74 7.91 -12.78
N HIS A 287 -0.30 7.98 -11.96
CA HIS A 287 -0.79 9.20 -11.32
C HIS A 287 -0.96 8.98 -9.82
N VAL A 288 -1.02 10.08 -9.07
CA VAL A 288 -1.58 10.10 -7.71
C VAL A 288 -2.66 11.16 -7.67
N TRP A 289 -3.87 10.73 -7.35
CA TRP A 289 -4.98 11.62 -7.06
C TRP A 289 -5.08 11.87 -5.55
N TYR A 290 -5.55 13.04 -5.18
CA TYR A 290 -5.84 13.43 -3.81
C TYR A 290 -7.34 13.68 -3.65
N LEU A 291 -7.90 13.19 -2.55
CA LEU A 291 -9.26 13.49 -2.10
C LEU A 291 -9.22 14.09 -0.69
N PRO A 292 -9.71 15.31 -0.47
CA PRO A 292 -9.86 15.88 0.87
C PRO A 292 -10.65 14.97 1.83
N ALA A 293 -10.32 14.98 3.12
CA ALA A 293 -10.89 14.07 4.12
C ALA A 293 -12.44 14.05 4.17
N ILE A 294 -13.10 15.15 3.83
CA ILE A 294 -14.57 15.24 3.73
C ILE A 294 -15.17 14.20 2.78
N ALA A 295 -14.42 13.77 1.76
CA ALA A 295 -14.80 12.73 0.80
C ALA A 295 -15.21 11.41 1.46
N GLY A 296 -14.49 11.02 2.52
CA GLY A 296 -14.78 9.79 3.25
C GLY A 296 -15.93 9.94 4.25
N LYS A 297 -16.35 11.16 4.58
CA LYS A 297 -17.41 11.44 5.58
C LYS A 297 -18.76 11.77 4.97
N ASN A 298 -18.78 12.34 3.77
CA ASN A 298 -19.99 12.82 3.12
C ASN A 298 -20.20 12.13 1.78
N LYS A 299 -21.21 11.26 1.71
CA LYS A 299 -21.57 10.52 0.48
C LYS A 299 -22.13 11.40 -0.64
N ASP A 300 -22.56 12.63 -0.32
CA ASP A 300 -23.21 13.53 -1.27
C ASP A 300 -22.20 14.46 -1.99
N VAL A 301 -20.90 14.31 -1.69
CA VAL A 301 -19.85 15.08 -2.37
C VAL A 301 -19.64 14.59 -3.81
N ASP A 302 -19.43 15.55 -4.71
CA ASP A 302 -19.03 15.24 -6.08
C ASP A 302 -17.53 14.94 -6.13
N GLY A 303 -17.19 13.67 -5.97
CA GLY A 303 -15.80 13.21 -5.91
C GLY A 303 -14.96 13.56 -7.15
N LYS A 304 -15.59 13.72 -8.33
CA LYS A 304 -14.87 14.15 -9.55
C LYS A 304 -14.46 15.62 -9.52
N LYS A 305 -15.26 16.46 -8.88
CA LYS A 305 -14.92 17.88 -8.68
C LYS A 305 -13.95 18.07 -7.52
N LEU A 306 -14.04 17.20 -6.53
CA LEU A 306 -13.24 17.28 -5.32
C LEU A 306 -11.83 16.69 -5.49
N SER A 307 -11.68 15.68 -6.35
CA SER A 307 -10.38 15.06 -6.59
C SER A 307 -9.40 15.98 -7.30
N LYS A 308 -8.13 15.91 -6.89
CA LYS A 308 -7.04 16.71 -7.45
C LYS A 308 -5.94 15.79 -7.93
N LEU A 309 -5.45 16.00 -9.15
CA LEU A 309 -4.28 15.28 -9.64
C LEU A 309 -3.03 15.96 -9.07
N ILE A 310 -2.34 15.30 -8.14
CA ILE A 310 -1.19 15.89 -7.42
C ILE A 310 0.16 15.39 -7.95
N PHE A 311 0.14 14.29 -8.70
CA PHE A 311 1.33 13.73 -9.33
C PHE A 311 0.95 13.03 -10.63
N LYS A 312 1.80 13.19 -11.64
CA LYS A 312 1.68 12.50 -12.92
C LYS A 312 3.06 12.23 -13.52
N ASP A 313 3.30 10.98 -13.90
CA ASP A 313 4.44 10.59 -14.71
C ASP A 313 3.95 9.86 -15.97
N ASN A 314 4.62 10.09 -17.09
CA ASN A 314 4.32 9.43 -18.35
C ASN A 314 4.88 7.99 -18.42
N GLY A 315 5.53 7.52 -17.36
CA GLY A 315 6.06 6.18 -17.21
C GLY A 315 7.53 6.06 -17.58
N TYR A 316 8.28 7.16 -17.75
CA TYR A 316 9.72 7.09 -17.99
C TYR A 316 10.55 7.30 -16.72
N THR A 317 10.05 8.07 -15.74
CA THR A 317 10.75 8.26 -14.46
C THR A 317 10.33 7.20 -13.45
N ILE A 318 9.02 7.02 -13.29
CA ILE A 318 8.44 5.98 -12.45
C ILE A 318 7.35 5.26 -13.25
N ARG A 319 7.60 3.98 -13.52
CA ARG A 319 6.68 3.12 -14.26
C ARG A 319 5.61 2.59 -13.32
N SER A 320 4.36 2.44 -13.76
CA SER A 320 3.36 1.62 -13.07
C SER A 320 3.17 1.96 -11.58
N VAL A 321 2.75 3.21 -11.30
CA VAL A 321 2.51 3.70 -9.93
C VAL A 321 1.49 2.83 -9.18
N THR A 322 1.80 2.49 -7.93
CA THR A 322 1.01 1.57 -7.07
C THR A 322 0.68 2.14 -5.70
N THR A 323 1.62 2.84 -5.08
CA THR A 323 1.46 3.35 -3.72
C THR A 323 2.01 4.75 -3.67
N ALA A 324 1.37 5.59 -2.85
CA ALA A 324 1.82 6.92 -2.56
C ALA A 324 1.64 7.24 -1.07
N ILE A 325 2.65 7.83 -0.45
CA ILE A 325 2.62 8.28 0.94
C ILE A 325 3.09 9.74 0.97
N LEU A 326 2.36 10.58 1.68
CA LEU A 326 2.71 11.97 1.91
C LEU A 326 3.20 12.15 3.34
N VAL A 327 4.37 12.78 3.51
CA VAL A 327 4.95 13.09 4.82
C VAL A 327 5.13 14.59 4.93
N ALA A 328 4.45 15.23 5.88
CA ALA A 328 4.54 16.67 6.09
C ALA A 328 5.93 17.09 6.56
N ILE A 329 6.42 18.21 6.04
CA ILE A 329 7.61 18.90 6.54
C ILE A 329 7.16 19.86 7.64
N ASP A 330 7.87 19.86 8.77
CA ASP A 330 7.63 20.80 9.87
C ASP A 330 7.70 22.25 9.39
N PRO A 331 6.58 23.02 9.42
CA PRO A 331 6.58 24.41 8.98
C PRO A 331 7.59 25.27 9.74
N ALA A 332 7.85 24.98 11.02
CA ALA A 332 8.85 25.69 11.82
C ALA A 332 10.28 25.52 11.28
N LYS A 333 10.53 24.43 10.53
CA LYS A 333 11.81 24.14 9.88
C LYS A 333 11.82 24.46 8.38
N ASN A 334 10.72 25.01 7.86
CA ASN A 334 10.51 25.22 6.43
C ASN A 334 9.91 26.60 6.13
N GLY A 335 10.34 27.62 6.88
CA GLY A 335 9.96 29.02 6.67
C GLY A 335 8.44 29.26 6.78
N GLY A 336 7.74 28.47 7.59
CA GLY A 336 6.28 28.54 7.77
C GLY A 336 5.46 27.91 6.64
N LYS A 337 6.10 27.41 5.58
CA LYS A 337 5.39 26.82 4.43
C LYS A 337 4.81 25.45 4.78
N ARG A 338 3.60 25.19 4.28
CA ARG A 338 2.92 23.90 4.34
C ARG A 338 3.30 23.06 3.14
N GLU A 339 4.31 22.21 3.32
CA GLU A 339 4.83 21.33 2.27
C GLU A 339 5.06 19.92 2.82
N GLY A 340 5.19 18.97 1.91
CA GLY A 340 5.45 17.57 2.25
C GLY A 340 6.25 16.84 1.19
N TRP A 341 6.86 15.73 1.58
CA TRP A 341 7.45 14.76 0.67
C TRP A 341 6.40 13.75 0.23
N LEU A 342 6.10 13.72 -1.07
CA LEU A 342 5.33 12.65 -1.69
C LEU A 342 6.30 11.56 -2.16
N PHE A 343 6.18 10.39 -1.54
CA PHE A 343 6.84 9.16 -1.97
C PHE A 343 5.91 8.37 -2.86
N VAL A 344 6.40 7.87 -3.99
CA VAL A 344 5.64 7.10 -4.97
C VAL A 344 6.43 5.83 -5.34
N THR A 345 5.76 4.68 -5.33
CA THR A 345 6.36 3.38 -5.67
C THR A 345 5.72 2.74 -6.90
N SER A 346 6.37 1.70 -7.40
CA SER A 346 6.02 1.00 -8.64
C SER A 346 5.79 -0.49 -8.40
N VAL A 347 4.92 -1.13 -9.20
CA VAL A 347 4.81 -2.61 -9.23
C VAL A 347 6.13 -3.26 -9.64
N ILE A 348 6.79 -2.71 -10.67
CA ILE A 348 7.89 -3.38 -11.41
C ILE A 348 9.18 -2.57 -11.44
N GLY A 349 9.12 -1.30 -11.07
CA GLY A 349 10.25 -0.39 -11.00
C GLY A 349 11.09 -0.70 -9.78
N ALA A 350 12.41 -0.68 -9.94
CA ALA A 350 13.36 -0.91 -8.86
C ALA A 350 13.58 0.34 -7.98
N GLN A 351 12.80 1.40 -8.20
CA GLN A 351 13.03 2.72 -7.62
C GLN A 351 11.73 3.27 -7.03
N MET A 352 11.89 4.01 -5.94
CA MET A 352 10.88 4.88 -5.38
C MET A 352 11.22 6.31 -5.80
N LEU A 353 10.21 7.07 -6.21
CA LEU A 353 10.35 8.49 -6.48
C LEU A 353 9.95 9.27 -5.23
N ALA A 354 10.71 10.32 -4.90
CA ALA A 354 10.34 11.28 -3.86
C ALA A 354 10.34 12.68 -4.46
N THR A 355 9.26 13.42 -4.28
CA THR A 355 9.14 14.81 -4.71
C THR A 355 8.48 15.65 -3.64
N ARG A 356 8.76 16.95 -3.62
CA ARG A 356 8.18 17.89 -2.67
C ARG A 356 6.89 18.48 -3.26
N ILE A 357 5.86 18.58 -2.43
CA ILE A 357 4.55 19.13 -2.80
C ILE A 357 4.21 20.29 -1.87
N ASP A 358 3.77 21.38 -2.47
CA ASP A 358 3.18 22.54 -1.79
C ASP A 358 1.68 22.31 -1.58
N PHE A 359 1.24 22.34 -0.33
CA PHE A 359 -0.12 21.96 0.02
C PHE A 359 -1.14 23.00 -0.44
N ASP A 360 -0.78 24.28 -0.43
CA ASP A 360 -1.66 25.37 -0.85
C ASP A 360 -2.00 25.35 -2.33
N THR A 361 -1.09 24.81 -3.15
CA THR A 361 -1.28 24.71 -4.59
C THR A 361 -1.79 23.34 -5.03
N ALA A 362 -1.41 22.26 -4.34
CA ALA A 362 -1.74 20.90 -4.77
C ALA A 362 -2.97 20.31 -4.09
N LEU A 363 -3.27 20.69 -2.84
CA LEU A 363 -4.27 20.02 -1.99
C LEU A 363 -5.55 20.83 -1.73
N VAL A 364 -5.68 22.02 -2.34
CA VAL A 364 -6.82 22.93 -2.19
C VAL A 364 -7.82 22.83 -3.35
#